data_AF-A0A953TX14-F1
#
_entry.id   AF-A0A953TX14-F1
#
_cell.length_a   1.000
_cell.length_b   1.000
_cell.length_c   1.000
_cell.angle_alpha   90.00
_cell.angle_beta   90.00
_cell.angle_gamma   90.00
#
_symmetry.space_group_name_H-M   'P 1'
#
loop_
_entity.id
_entity.type
_entity.pdbx_description
1 polymer ?
#
loop_
_entity_poly.entity_id
_entity_poly.type
_entity_poly.pdbx_seq_one_letter_code
_entity_poly.pdbx_strand_id
1 'polypeptide(L)'
;MSESNNGDAERAAAAGALARADSSCTFGPSFFLGQLGGFVRDHCPTPDEHLPMVQILLADGRTLDLCHIIGVSPRWVMLAVGDATGRQGEMAIELVPFEMIHGVRIRTRHDEGSTVGFAQHHAPSVIAAETLLGAAMRPAHERA
;
A
#
# COMPACT_ATOMS: atom_id res chain seq x y z
N MET A 1 -26.45 20.60 16.71
CA MET A 1 -25.68 21.16 15.57
C MET A 1 -24.17 21.15 15.86
N SER A 2 -23.61 20.07 16.44
CA SER A 2 -22.20 20.06 16.91
C SER A 2 -21.35 18.94 16.32
N GLU A 3 -21.92 18.07 15.48
CA GLU A 3 -21.22 16.89 14.94
C GLU A 3 -20.37 17.23 13.69
N SER A 4 -20.77 18.23 12.89
CA SER A 4 -20.03 18.62 11.68
C SER A 4 -18.65 19.22 11.97
N ASN A 5 -18.45 19.84 13.13
CA ASN A 5 -17.19 20.54 13.44
C ASN A 5 -16.06 19.57 13.87
N ASN A 6 -16.42 18.37 14.36
CA ASN A 6 -15.45 17.40 14.86
C ASN A 6 -14.76 16.65 13.70
N GLY A 7 -15.52 16.32 12.64
CA GLY A 7 -14.99 15.58 11.48
C GLY A 7 -13.99 16.40 10.64
N ASP A 8 -14.20 17.71 10.52
CA ASP A 8 -13.28 18.58 9.77
C ASP A 8 -11.94 18.75 10.51
N ALA A 9 -12.00 18.90 11.84
CA ALA A 9 -10.80 18.98 12.67
C ALA A 9 -9.99 17.67 12.65
N GLU A 10 -10.67 16.52 12.72
CA GLU A 10 -10.03 15.20 12.64
C GLU A 10 -9.39 14.96 11.27
N ARG A 11 -10.09 15.32 10.18
CA ARG A 11 -9.56 15.21 8.82
C ARG A 11 -8.36 16.14 8.60
N ALA A 12 -8.40 17.37 9.12
CA ALA A 12 -7.27 18.29 9.06
C ALA A 12 -6.06 17.77 9.87
N ALA A 13 -6.29 17.20 11.05
CA ALA A 13 -5.25 16.59 11.87
C ALA A 13 -4.61 15.39 11.16
N ALA A 14 -5.42 14.52 10.55
CA ALA A 14 -4.96 13.37 9.76
C ALA A 14 -4.12 13.83 8.56
N ALA A 15 -4.59 14.82 7.81
CA ALA A 15 -3.84 15.40 6.69
C ALA A 15 -2.49 15.99 7.16
N GLY A 16 -2.48 16.73 8.27
CA GLY A 16 -1.25 17.25 8.86
C GLY A 16 -0.28 16.16 9.33
N ALA A 17 -0.79 15.03 9.83
CA ALA A 17 0.03 13.89 10.21
C ALA A 17 0.66 13.19 9.00
N LEU A 18 -0.11 12.99 7.93
CA LEU A 18 0.40 12.42 6.67
C LEU A 18 1.49 13.31 6.06
N ALA A 19 1.27 14.63 6.02
CA ALA A 19 2.24 15.58 5.48
C ALA A 19 3.58 15.59 6.26
N ARG A 20 3.53 15.42 7.60
CA ARG A 20 4.74 15.28 8.42
C ARG A 20 5.46 13.96 8.18
N ALA A 21 4.72 12.88 7.92
CA ALA A 21 5.32 11.59 7.61
C ALA A 21 6.01 11.62 6.24
N ASP A 22 5.41 12.27 5.25
CA ASP A 22 5.99 12.46 3.91
C ASP A 22 7.34 13.16 3.95
N SER A 23 7.53 14.17 4.80
CA SER A 23 8.81 14.86 4.89
C SER A 23 9.92 14.03 5.57
N SER A 24 9.56 12.93 6.23
CA SER A 24 10.49 12.08 6.98
C SER A 24 10.93 10.81 6.24
N CYS A 25 10.28 10.46 5.13
CA CYS A 25 10.52 9.21 4.41
C CYS A 25 10.59 9.42 2.90
N THR A 26 11.56 8.79 2.24
CA THR A 26 11.65 8.82 0.76
C THR A 26 10.42 8.20 0.10
N PHE A 27 9.90 7.12 0.69
CA PHE A 27 8.67 6.45 0.25
C PHE A 27 7.57 6.65 1.31
N GLY A 28 7.12 7.91 1.46
CA GLY A 28 6.08 8.29 2.43
C GLY A 28 4.64 8.11 1.93
N PRO A 29 3.64 8.54 2.71
CA PRO A 29 2.22 8.48 2.34
C PRO A 29 1.86 8.95 0.93
N SER A 30 2.31 10.13 0.52
CA SER A 30 2.04 10.71 -0.81
C SER A 30 2.55 9.84 -1.96
N PHE A 31 3.66 9.13 -1.74
CA PHE A 31 4.19 8.18 -2.71
C PHE A 31 3.15 7.08 -2.99
N PHE A 32 2.62 6.47 -1.94
CA PHE A 32 1.63 5.38 -2.04
C PHE A 32 0.22 5.87 -2.40
N LEU A 33 -0.18 7.06 -1.95
CA LEU A 33 -1.52 7.60 -2.23
C LEU A 33 -1.71 8.06 -3.68
N GLY A 34 -0.62 8.34 -4.42
CA GLY A 34 -0.77 8.82 -5.79
C GLY A 34 0.45 8.71 -6.69
N GLN A 35 1.67 8.93 -6.20
CA GLN A 35 2.84 9.00 -7.09
C GLN A 35 3.15 7.65 -7.74
N LEU A 36 3.08 6.54 -6.99
CA LEU A 36 3.33 5.20 -7.53
C LEU A 36 2.32 4.83 -8.61
N GLY A 37 1.02 4.98 -8.32
CA GLY A 37 -0.04 4.71 -9.30
C GLY A 37 0.06 5.61 -10.52
N GLY A 38 0.39 6.89 -10.33
CA GLY A 38 0.63 7.81 -11.44
C GLY A 38 1.82 7.43 -12.29
N PHE A 39 2.96 7.13 -11.65
CA PHE A 39 4.16 6.69 -12.34
C PHE A 39 3.92 5.44 -13.18
N VAL A 40 3.27 4.44 -12.60
CA VAL A 40 2.93 3.18 -13.28
C VAL A 40 2.06 3.46 -14.50
N ARG A 41 0.96 4.21 -14.34
CA ARG A 41 0.06 4.56 -15.44
C ARG A 41 0.78 5.28 -16.58
N ASP A 42 1.68 6.19 -16.24
CA ASP A 42 2.31 7.07 -17.22
C ASP A 42 3.50 6.39 -17.94
N HIS A 43 4.09 5.33 -17.37
CA HIS A 43 5.32 4.70 -17.89
C HIS A 43 5.20 3.20 -18.24
N CYS A 44 4.10 2.54 -17.90
CA CYS A 44 3.88 1.14 -18.24
C CYS A 44 2.92 1.05 -19.44
N PRO A 45 3.41 0.68 -20.64
CA PRO A 45 2.56 0.51 -21.81
C PRO A 45 1.60 -0.67 -21.57
N THR A 46 0.30 -0.44 -21.78
CA THR A 46 -0.77 -1.47 -21.74
C THR A 46 -0.88 -2.29 -20.43
N PRO A 47 -1.23 -1.65 -19.30
CA PRO A 47 -1.50 -2.37 -18.04
C PRO A 47 -2.65 -3.38 -18.13
N ASP A 48 -3.55 -3.20 -19.10
CA ASP A 48 -4.70 -4.10 -19.34
C ASP A 48 -4.28 -5.46 -19.95
N GLU A 49 -3.12 -5.52 -20.61
CA GLU A 49 -2.59 -6.76 -21.17
C GLU A 49 -1.50 -7.37 -20.28
N HIS A 50 -0.66 -6.51 -19.68
CA HIS A 50 0.44 -6.93 -18.81
C HIS A 50 0.51 -5.98 -17.61
N LEU A 51 -0.11 -6.36 -16.49
CA LEU A 51 0.00 -5.60 -15.25
C LEU A 51 1.47 -5.49 -14.85
N PRO A 52 2.04 -4.31 -14.56
CA PRO A 52 3.44 -4.23 -14.16
C PRO A 52 3.67 -4.90 -12.80
N MET A 53 4.84 -5.49 -12.62
CA MET A 53 5.26 -6.03 -11.34
C MET A 53 5.91 -4.91 -10.52
N VAL A 54 5.35 -4.60 -9.36
CA VAL A 54 5.93 -3.65 -8.41
C VAL A 54 6.46 -4.42 -7.21
N GLN A 55 7.73 -4.25 -6.90
CA GLN A 55 8.39 -4.88 -5.77
C GLN A 55 8.75 -3.84 -4.73
N ILE A 56 8.34 -4.06 -3.48
CA ILE A 56 8.74 -3.25 -2.32
C ILE A 56 9.94 -3.92 -1.67
N LEU A 57 11.06 -3.20 -1.62
CA LEU A 57 12.31 -3.69 -1.05
C LEU A 57 12.45 -3.20 0.39
N LEU A 58 12.56 -4.14 1.33
CA LEU A 58 12.60 -3.84 2.76
C LEU A 58 14.04 -3.83 3.31
N ALA A 59 14.25 -3.06 4.37
CA ALA A 59 15.53 -2.91 5.05
C ALA A 59 16.07 -4.22 5.65
N ASP A 60 15.20 -5.19 5.95
CA ASP A 60 15.58 -6.53 6.40
C ASP A 60 15.97 -7.49 5.26
N GLY A 61 15.97 -7.01 4.02
CA GLY A 61 16.31 -7.77 2.82
C GLY A 61 15.13 -8.51 2.19
N ARG A 62 13.94 -8.49 2.80
CA ARG A 62 12.73 -9.04 2.17
C ARG A 62 12.32 -8.21 0.95
N THR A 63 11.75 -8.88 -0.04
CA THR A 63 11.11 -8.24 -1.19
C THR A 63 9.66 -8.68 -1.22
N LEU A 64 8.74 -7.71 -1.32
CA LEU A 64 7.31 -7.96 -1.42
C LEU A 64 6.81 -7.66 -2.83
N ASP A 65 6.19 -8.64 -3.48
CA ASP A 65 5.54 -8.44 -4.76
C ASP A 65 4.15 -7.85 -4.54
N LEU A 66 4.00 -6.57 -4.87
CA LEU A 66 2.82 -5.77 -4.57
C LEU A 66 1.69 -6.06 -5.57
N CYS A 67 0.56 -6.51 -5.05
CA CYS A 67 -0.69 -6.62 -5.81
C CYS A 67 -1.43 -5.28 -5.87
N HIS A 68 -1.70 -4.66 -4.71
CA HIS A 68 -2.28 -3.32 -4.61
C HIS A 68 -2.09 -2.74 -3.21
N ILE A 69 -2.32 -1.43 -3.08
CA ILE A 69 -2.25 -0.73 -1.80
C ILE A 69 -3.66 -0.69 -1.21
N ILE A 70 -3.81 -1.21 0.00
CA ILE A 70 -5.12 -1.24 0.67
C ILE A 70 -5.37 0.10 1.37
N GLY A 71 -4.34 0.60 2.05
CA GLY A 71 -4.41 1.93 2.62
C GLY A 71 -3.14 2.39 3.34
N VAL A 72 -3.22 3.61 3.83
CA VAL A 72 -2.08 4.40 4.27
C VAL A 72 -2.43 5.10 5.58
N SER A 73 -1.53 5.03 6.54
CA SER A 73 -1.57 5.79 7.79
C SER A 73 -0.32 6.68 7.88
N PRO A 74 -0.20 7.57 8.88
CA PRO A 74 1.02 8.38 9.04
C PRO A 74 2.31 7.59 9.31
N ARG A 75 2.25 6.30 9.69
CA ARG A 75 3.46 5.51 10.01
C ARG A 75 3.64 4.26 9.16
N TRP A 76 2.55 3.78 8.57
CA TRP A 76 2.49 2.47 7.94
C TRP A 76 1.73 2.54 6.62
N VAL A 77 2.12 1.68 5.70
CA VAL A 77 1.32 1.31 4.53
C VAL A 77 0.84 -0.13 4.68
N MET A 78 -0.41 -0.38 4.31
CA MET A 78 -1.01 -1.70 4.28
C MET A 78 -1.09 -2.18 2.84
N LEU A 79 -0.41 -3.29 2.56
CA LEU A 79 -0.17 -3.80 1.22
C LEU A 79 -0.84 -5.16 1.07
N ALA A 80 -1.51 -5.39 -0.07
CA ALA A 80 -1.81 -6.73 -0.53
C ALA A 80 -0.62 -7.22 -1.35
N VAL A 81 -0.01 -8.34 -0.95
CA VAL A 81 1.20 -8.87 -1.57
C VAL A 81 0.98 -10.32 -2.03
N GLY A 82 1.65 -10.72 -3.09
CA GLY A 82 1.66 -12.11 -3.53
C GLY A 82 2.36 -13.00 -2.51
N ASP A 83 1.86 -14.24 -2.34
CA ASP A 83 2.54 -15.21 -1.49
C ASP A 83 3.87 -15.68 -2.12
N ALA A 84 4.93 -15.64 -1.32
CA ALA A 84 6.25 -16.15 -1.67
C ALA A 84 6.26 -17.66 -1.95
N THR A 85 5.25 -18.42 -1.49
CA THR A 85 5.16 -19.87 -1.78
C THR A 85 4.71 -20.19 -3.21
N GLY A 86 4.34 -19.18 -4.01
CA GLY A 86 3.98 -19.35 -5.42
C GLY A 86 2.65 -20.06 -5.63
N ARG A 87 1.82 -20.21 -4.58
CA ARG A 87 0.43 -20.66 -4.75
C ARG A 87 -0.34 -19.59 -5.49
N GLN A 88 -0.69 -19.91 -6.73
CA GLN A 88 -1.42 -19.04 -7.63
C GLN A 88 -2.71 -18.54 -6.95
N GLY A 89 -2.79 -17.23 -6.73
CA GLY A 89 -4.00 -16.56 -6.20
C GLY A 89 -4.06 -16.37 -4.68
N GLU A 90 -3.08 -16.85 -3.90
CA GLU A 90 -3.02 -16.55 -2.46
C GLU A 90 -2.33 -15.19 -2.23
N MET A 91 -3.05 -14.27 -1.58
CA MET A 91 -2.55 -12.93 -1.20
C MET A 91 -2.42 -12.84 0.31
N ALA A 92 -1.34 -12.22 0.78
CA ALA A 92 -1.16 -11.83 2.17
C ALA A 92 -1.36 -10.31 2.35
N ILE A 93 -1.74 -9.91 3.55
CA ILE A 93 -1.77 -8.51 3.95
C ILE A 93 -0.51 -8.23 4.77
N GLU A 94 0.31 -7.31 4.31
CA GLU A 94 1.52 -6.87 4.99
C GLU A 94 1.35 -5.43 5.47
N LEU A 95 1.64 -5.21 6.76
CA LEU A 95 1.66 -3.88 7.37
C LEU A 95 3.11 -3.43 7.50
N VAL A 96 3.52 -2.48 6.67
CA VAL A 96 4.93 -2.10 6.50
C VAL A 96 5.16 -0.67 7.02
N PRO A 97 6.09 -0.45 7.98
CA PRO A 97 6.52 0.88 8.35
C PRO A 97 7.20 1.57 7.17
N PHE A 98 6.96 2.87 6.93
CA PHE A 98 7.66 3.57 5.83
C PHE A 98 9.19 3.55 5.99
N GLU A 99 9.68 3.61 7.22
CA GLU A 99 11.11 3.53 7.55
C GLU A 99 11.76 2.20 7.15
N MET A 100 10.97 1.13 6.98
CA MET A 100 11.45 -0.16 6.49
C MET A 100 11.59 -0.21 4.98
N ILE A 101 10.99 0.71 4.23
CA ILE A 101 10.99 0.69 2.77
C ILE A 101 12.25 1.40 2.27
N HIS A 102 13.22 0.62 1.79
CA HIS A 102 14.47 1.18 1.27
C HIS A 102 14.39 1.48 -0.22
N GLY A 103 13.44 0.86 -0.94
CA GLY A 103 13.37 0.95 -2.39
C GLY A 103 12.09 0.39 -2.97
N VAL A 104 11.81 0.81 -4.20
CA VAL A 104 10.73 0.29 -5.02
C VAL A 104 11.30 -0.05 -6.40
N ARG A 105 11.02 -1.26 -6.88
CA ARG A 105 11.39 -1.71 -8.23
C ARG A 105 10.14 -1.93 -9.05
N ILE A 106 10.12 -1.43 -10.26
CA ILE A 106 9.01 -1.60 -11.20
C ILE A 106 9.54 -2.35 -12.43
N ARG A 107 8.88 -3.45 -12.79
CA ARG A 107 9.20 -4.23 -13.99
C ARG A 107 8.00 -4.24 -14.91
N THR A 108 8.23 -3.83 -16.16
CA THR A 108 7.20 -3.78 -17.22
C THR A 108 7.04 -5.12 -17.96
N ARG A 109 7.96 -6.07 -17.76
CA ARG A 109 7.87 -7.43 -18.30
C ARG A 109 7.79 -8.42 -17.14
N HIS A 110 6.78 -9.27 -17.19
CA HIS A 110 6.74 -10.48 -16.37
C HIS A 110 7.69 -11.51 -16.95
N ASP A 111 8.38 -12.24 -16.08
CA ASP A 111 8.92 -13.54 -16.45
C ASP A 111 7.72 -14.45 -16.73
N GLU A 112 7.79 -15.27 -17.79
CA GLU A 112 6.71 -16.19 -18.17
C GLU A 112 6.25 -17.00 -16.95
N GLY A 113 4.99 -16.83 -16.54
CA GLY A 113 4.39 -17.55 -15.42
C GLY A 113 4.09 -16.73 -14.15
N SER A 114 4.53 -15.48 -14.05
CA SER A 114 4.12 -14.60 -12.93
C SER A 114 2.69 -14.08 -13.15
N THR A 115 1.77 -14.46 -12.25
CA THR A 115 0.37 -13.98 -12.28
C THR A 115 0.10 -12.81 -11.33
N VAL A 116 1.11 -12.34 -10.59
CA VAL A 116 0.95 -11.24 -9.64
C VAL A 116 1.37 -9.93 -10.30
N GLY A 117 0.45 -8.98 -10.38
CA GLY A 117 0.69 -7.66 -10.96
C GLY A 117 0.04 -6.55 -10.15
N PHE A 118 0.56 -5.34 -10.29
CA PHE A 118 0.09 -4.17 -9.56
C PHE A 118 -1.19 -3.59 -10.18
N ALA A 119 -2.31 -3.76 -9.49
CA ALA A 119 -3.61 -3.25 -9.90
C ALA A 119 -3.77 -1.77 -9.50
N GLN A 120 -3.24 -0.88 -10.34
CA GLN A 120 -3.23 0.58 -10.13
C GLN A 120 -4.62 1.22 -9.93
N HIS A 121 -5.70 0.55 -10.34
CA HIS A 121 -7.07 1.07 -10.23
C HIS A 121 -7.64 1.00 -8.81
N HIS A 122 -6.98 0.27 -7.90
CA HIS A 122 -7.36 0.27 -6.49
C HIS A 122 -6.89 1.57 -5.83
N ALA A 123 -7.83 2.48 -5.58
CA ALA A 123 -7.54 3.71 -4.85
C ALA A 123 -7.27 3.37 -3.37
N PRO A 124 -6.06 3.66 -2.85
CA PRO A 124 -5.75 3.42 -1.46
C PRO A 124 -6.58 4.34 -0.55
N SER A 125 -7.01 3.79 0.59
CA SER A 125 -7.73 4.55 1.61
C SER A 125 -6.78 5.13 2.66
N VAL A 126 -7.13 6.28 3.25
CA VAL A 126 -6.45 6.76 4.47
C VAL A 126 -7.07 6.02 5.65
N ILE A 127 -6.24 5.35 6.45
CA ILE A 127 -6.66 4.52 7.58
C ILE A 127 -6.14 5.13 8.88
N ALA A 128 -7.01 5.27 9.87
CA ALA A 128 -6.62 5.65 11.22
C ALA A 128 -5.79 4.52 11.87
N ALA A 129 -4.69 4.88 12.54
CA ALA A 129 -3.76 3.90 13.11
C ALA A 129 -4.42 2.99 14.16
N GLU A 130 -5.42 3.53 14.87
CA GLU A 130 -6.23 2.84 15.87
C GLU A 130 -7.10 1.75 15.21
N THR A 131 -7.59 1.99 14.00
CA THR A 131 -8.37 1.02 13.22
C THR A 131 -7.49 -0.13 12.72
N LEU A 132 -6.21 0.14 12.39
CA LEU A 132 -5.25 -0.88 11.96
C LEU A 132 -4.88 -1.85 13.08
N LEU A 133 -4.58 -1.33 14.28
CA LEU A 133 -4.35 -2.16 15.46
C LEU A 133 -5.59 -2.98 15.82
N GLY A 134 -6.77 -2.38 15.76
CA GLY A 134 -8.03 -3.09 16.01
C GLY A 134 -8.31 -4.20 14.99
N ALA A 135 -7.99 -3.99 13.70
CA ALA A 135 -8.16 -5.00 12.66
C ALA A 135 -7.13 -6.13 12.75
N ALA A 136 -5.86 -5.79 13.04
CA ALA A 136 -4.78 -6.77 13.19
C ALA A 136 -4.92 -7.66 14.43
N MET A 137 -5.57 -7.15 15.49
CA MET A 137 -5.81 -7.90 16.73
C MET A 137 -7.15 -8.64 16.77
N ARG A 138 -8.00 -8.54 15.73
CA ARG A 138 -9.24 -9.32 15.66
C ARG A 138 -8.93 -10.78 15.28
N PRO A 139 -9.29 -11.77 16.11
CA PRO A 139 -9.05 -13.17 15.79
C PRO A 139 -9.82 -13.59 14.53
N ALA A 140 -9.20 -14.44 13.71
CA ALA A 140 -9.73 -14.92 12.42
C ALA A 140 -11.08 -15.68 12.49
N HIS A 141 -11.65 -15.87 13.68
CA HIS A 141 -12.82 -16.70 13.91
C HIS A 141 -14.17 -15.96 13.86
N GLU A 142 -14.17 -14.66 13.60
CA GLU A 142 -15.38 -13.81 13.63
C GLU A 142 -15.74 -13.24 12.24
N ARG A 143 -15.59 -14.07 11.19
CA ARG A 143 -16.15 -13.83 9.86
C ARG A 143 -17.07 -15.00 9.48
N ALA A 144 -18.27 -14.99 10.04
CA ALA A 144 -19.40 -15.82 9.62
C ALA A 144 -20.57 -14.90 9.25
#